data_AF-A0A7T0MAL1-F1
#
_entry.id   AF-A0A7T0MAL1-F1
#
_cell.length_a   1.000
_cell.length_b   1.000
_cell.length_c   1.000
_cell.angle_alpha   90.00
_cell.angle_beta   90.00
_cell.angle_gamma   90.00
#
_symmetry.space_group_name_H-M   'P 1'
#
loop_
_entity.id
_entity.type
_entity.pdbx_description
1 polymer ?
#
loop_
_entity_poly.entity_id
_entity_poly.type
_entity_poly.pdbx_seq_one_letter_code
_entity_poly.pdbx_strand_id
1 'polypeptide(L)'
;MTNIGFFYKISVQKISEKAKNDINNLLNADYFVFLGDEVEVNPGTAALLGLSKSLDKRNIMYESSELEIMGENGHKMKKNLMIDFSVDVITKSKQDTLDYLIRELEVQR
;
A
#
# COMPACT_ATOMS: atom_id res chain seq x y z
N MET A 1 -11.96 39.50 5.98
CA MET A 1 -12.31 38.11 6.34
C MET A 1 -11.10 37.49 6.99
N THR A 2 -11.23 37.09 8.25
CA THR A 2 -10.13 36.65 9.12
C THR A 2 -9.85 35.17 8.90
N ASN A 3 -8.64 34.80 8.48
CA ASN A 3 -8.20 33.40 8.46
C ASN A 3 -8.01 32.91 9.90
N ILE A 4 -8.87 31.97 10.33
CA ILE A 4 -8.68 31.24 11.58
C ILE A 4 -7.84 30.01 11.23
N GLY A 5 -6.53 30.08 11.50
CA GLY A 5 -5.64 28.93 11.43
C GLY A 5 -5.78 28.10 12.70
N PHE A 6 -6.18 26.84 12.57
CA PHE A 6 -6.13 25.86 13.66
C PHE A 6 -4.73 25.26 13.73
N PHE A 7 -4.01 25.51 14.83
CA PHE A 7 -2.73 24.86 15.11
C PHE A 7 -2.96 23.64 15.99
N TYR A 8 -2.83 22.44 15.42
CA TYR A 8 -2.82 21.20 16.19
C TYR A 8 -1.40 20.92 16.71
N LYS A 9 -1.27 20.65 18.02
CA LYS A 9 -0.02 20.21 18.62
C LYS A 9 0.21 18.73 18.29
N ILE A 10 0.72 18.46 17.09
CA ILE A 10 1.12 17.12 16.68
C ILE A 10 2.41 16.76 17.41
N SER A 11 2.42 15.63 18.13
CA SER A 11 3.66 15.09 18.71
C SER A 11 4.49 14.44 17.61
N VAL A 12 5.44 15.19 17.06
CA VAL A 12 6.37 14.74 16.00
C VAL A 12 7.11 13.45 16.40
N GLN A 13 7.43 13.31 17.68
CA GLN A 13 8.10 12.12 18.23
C GLN A 13 7.28 10.85 18.01
N LYS A 14 5.97 10.87 18.30
CA LYS A 14 5.09 9.70 18.12
C LYS A 14 4.95 9.30 16.64
N ILE A 15 4.93 10.28 15.74
CA ILE A 15 4.88 10.00 14.29
C ILE A 15 6.19 9.33 13.85
N SER A 16 7.33 9.83 14.31
CA SER A 16 8.64 9.26 13.98
C SER A 16 8.80 7.83 14.51
N GLU A 17 8.35 7.55 15.73
CA GLU A 17 8.39 6.20 16.31
C GLU A 17 7.52 5.22 15.51
N LYS A 18 6.30 5.64 15.14
CA LYS A 18 5.42 4.81 14.31
C LYS A 18 6.07 4.49 12.96
N ALA A 19 6.60 5.50 12.27
CA ALA A 19 7.25 5.30 10.97
C ALA A 19 8.46 4.35 11.06
N LYS A 20 9.27 4.47 12.12
CA LYS A 20 10.38 3.54 12.38
C LYS A 20 9.90 2.10 12.55
N ASN A 21 8.80 1.91 13.29
CA ASN A 21 8.22 0.59 13.49
C ASN A 21 7.66 0.02 12.19
N ASP A 22 6.96 0.82 11.38
CA ASP A 22 6.41 0.39 10.10
C ASP A 22 7.53 -0.06 9.13
N ILE A 23 8.64 0.70 9.07
CA ILE A 23 9.82 0.33 8.26
C ILE A 23 10.47 -0.94 8.79
N ASN A 24 10.69 -1.05 10.11
CA ASN A 24 11.30 -2.25 10.70
C ASN A 24 10.44 -3.50 10.45
N ASN A 25 9.12 -3.39 10.56
CA ASN A 25 8.22 -4.50 10.24
C ASN A 25 8.35 -4.89 8.77
N LEU A 26 8.41 -3.91 7.86
CA LEU A 26 8.57 -4.17 6.44
C LEU A 26 9.91 -4.86 6.11
N LEU A 27 11.02 -4.42 6.72
CA LEU A 27 12.34 -5.01 6.49
C LEU A 27 12.37 -6.50 6.88
N ASN A 28 11.68 -6.86 7.96
CA ASN A 28 11.61 -8.22 8.49
C ASN A 28 10.49 -9.08 7.89
N ALA A 29 9.60 -8.50 7.08
CA ALA A 29 8.52 -9.23 6.42
C ALA A 29 8.96 -9.76 5.05
N ASP A 30 8.39 -10.88 4.62
CA ASP A 30 8.58 -11.41 3.26
C ASP A 30 7.51 -10.87 2.29
N TYR A 31 6.33 -10.57 2.82
CA TYR A 31 5.17 -10.07 2.08
C TYR A 31 4.75 -8.70 2.60
N PHE A 32 4.44 -7.79 1.69
CA PHE A 32 3.77 -6.54 1.99
C PHE A 32 2.33 -6.58 1.48
N VAL A 33 1.37 -6.57 2.40
CA VAL A 33 -0.06 -6.61 2.10
C VAL A 33 -0.67 -5.25 2.43
N PHE A 34 -1.38 -4.65 1.48
CA PHE A 34 -1.99 -3.33 1.67
C PHE A 34 -3.36 -3.20 0.99
N LEU A 35 -4.12 -2.18 1.41
CA LEU A 35 -5.46 -1.88 0.88
C LEU A 35 -5.37 -0.93 -0.31
N GLY A 36 -6.04 -1.31 -1.41
CA GLY A 36 -6.14 -0.56 -2.66
C GLY A 36 -7.54 -0.02 -2.96
N ASP A 37 -8.49 -0.11 -2.03
CA ASP A 37 -9.89 0.33 -2.27
C ASP A 37 -10.08 1.85 -2.33
N GLU A 38 -9.04 2.61 -2.01
CA GLU A 38 -9.05 4.07 -2.16
C GLU A 38 -8.85 4.46 -3.64
N VAL A 39 -9.40 5.62 -4.03
CA VAL A 39 -9.19 6.19 -5.38
C VAL A 39 -7.71 6.37 -5.65
N GLU A 40 -7.00 6.91 -4.66
CA GLU A 40 -5.56 7.00 -4.62
C GLU A 40 -5.07 6.29 -3.35
N VAL A 41 -4.04 5.46 -3.50
CA VAL A 41 -3.38 4.84 -2.35
C VAL A 41 -2.75 5.93 -1.50
N ASN A 42 -2.98 5.91 -0.19
CA ASN A 42 -2.40 6.91 0.68
C ASN A 42 -0.86 7.01 0.50
N PRO A 43 -0.27 8.23 0.61
CA PRO A 43 1.15 8.43 0.32
C PRO A 43 2.11 7.61 1.19
N GLY A 44 1.74 7.30 2.43
CA GLY A 44 2.55 6.49 3.34
C GLY A 44 2.66 5.05 2.87
N THR A 45 1.53 4.45 2.47
CA THR A 45 1.46 3.12 1.87
C THR A 45 2.18 3.08 0.52
N ALA A 46 2.02 4.12 -0.32
CA ALA A 46 2.76 4.22 -1.58
C ALA A 46 4.28 4.28 -1.37
N ALA A 47 4.75 5.02 -0.36
CA ALA A 47 6.16 5.06 -0.01
C ALA A 47 6.69 3.71 0.48
N LEU A 48 5.93 3.01 1.34
CA LEU A 48 6.27 1.67 1.79
C LEU A 48 6.23 0.65 0.65
N LEU A 49 5.30 0.79 -0.31
CA LEU A 49 5.26 -0.04 -1.51
C LEU A 49 6.53 0.13 -2.35
N GLY A 50 6.95 1.37 -2.61
CA GLY A 50 8.20 1.64 -3.32
C GLY A 50 9.42 1.02 -2.63
N LEU A 51 9.50 1.16 -1.30
CA LEU A 51 10.56 0.54 -0.50
C LEU A 51 10.50 -0.99 -0.57
N SER A 52 9.33 -1.59 -0.40
CA SER A 52 9.13 -3.04 -0.44
C SER A 52 9.54 -3.63 -1.79
N LYS A 53 9.20 -2.96 -2.90
CA LYS A 53 9.61 -3.37 -4.25
C LYS A 53 11.13 -3.32 -4.43
N SER A 54 11.80 -2.29 -3.89
CA SER A 54 13.27 -2.18 -3.94
C SER A 54 14.00 -3.23 -3.11
N LEU A 55 13.31 -3.85 -2.16
CA LEU A 55 13.82 -4.91 -1.28
C LEU A 55 13.40 -6.31 -1.77
N ASP A 56 12.88 -6.41 -3.00
CA ASP A 56 12.36 -7.65 -3.62
C ASP A 56 11.33 -8.39 -2.74
N LYS A 57 10.54 -7.65 -1.95
CA LYS A 57 9.43 -8.21 -1.18
C LYS A 57 8.26 -8.52 -2.12
N ARG A 58 7.43 -9.50 -1.73
CA ARG A 58 6.22 -9.85 -2.46
C ARG A 58 5.09 -8.89 -2.09
N ASN A 59 4.58 -8.14 -3.06
CA ASN A 59 3.61 -7.09 -2.84
C ASN A 59 2.20 -7.55 -3.25
N ILE A 60 1.28 -7.56 -2.29
CA ILE A 60 -0.09 -8.01 -2.48
C ILE A 60 -1.03 -6.84 -2.19
N MET A 61 -1.83 -6.46 -3.18
CA MET A 61 -2.86 -5.44 -3.02
C MET A 61 -4.23 -6.09 -2.88
N TYR A 62 -4.92 -5.81 -1.78
CA TYR A 62 -6.34 -6.12 -1.64
C TYR A 62 -7.17 -4.96 -2.22
N GLU A 63 -7.97 -5.24 -3.26
CA GLU A 63 -8.83 -4.26 -3.92
C GLU A 63 -10.18 -4.90 -4.27
N SER A 64 -11.18 -4.69 -3.42
CA SER A 64 -12.55 -5.12 -3.65
C SER A 64 -13.30 -4.24 -4.65
N SER A 65 -12.86 -3.00 -4.85
CA SER A 65 -13.48 -2.06 -5.79
C SER A 65 -13.10 -2.33 -7.25
N GLU A 66 -13.95 -1.87 -8.17
CA GLU A 66 -13.67 -1.78 -9.61
C GLU A 66 -13.47 -0.32 -10.03
N LEU A 67 -12.95 0.51 -9.10
CA LEU A 67 -12.79 1.93 -9.34
C LEU A 67 -11.66 2.19 -10.35
N GLU A 68 -11.93 3.06 -11.31
CA GLU A 68 -10.96 3.49 -12.32
C GLU A 68 -10.65 4.99 -12.15
N ILE A 69 -9.38 5.33 -12.34
CA ILE A 69 -8.88 6.71 -12.48
C ILE A 69 -8.54 7.01 -13.94
N MET A 70 -8.55 8.29 -14.29
CA MET A 70 -8.10 8.76 -15.60
C MET A 70 -6.59 9.00 -15.55
N GLY A 71 -5.83 8.23 -16.34
CA GLY A 71 -4.41 8.44 -16.58
C GLY A 71 -4.13 9.41 -17.72
N GLU A 72 -2.86 9.52 -18.08
CA GLU A 72 -2.41 10.36 -19.19
C GLU A 72 -3.10 9.96 -20.50
N ASN A 73 -3.35 10.95 -21.37
CA ASN A 73 -4.02 10.77 -22.66
C ASN A 73 -5.45 10.18 -22.59
N GLY A 74 -6.10 10.21 -21.42
CA GLY A 74 -7.48 9.73 -21.25
C GLY A 74 -7.61 8.22 -21.12
N HIS A 75 -6.51 7.50 -20.89
CA HIS A 75 -6.56 6.08 -20.58
C HIS A 75 -7.17 5.84 -19.20
N LYS A 76 -8.10 4.91 -19.10
CA LYS A 76 -8.61 4.45 -17.80
C LYS A 76 -7.64 3.44 -17.20
N MET A 77 -7.29 3.62 -15.95
CA MET A 77 -6.42 2.72 -15.18
C MET A 77 -6.99 2.54 -13.78
N LYS A 78 -6.72 1.42 -13.11
CA LYS A 78 -7.26 1.18 -11.77
C LYS A 78 -6.55 2.00 -10.68
N LYS A 79 -5.24 2.18 -10.86
CA LYS A 79 -4.34 2.93 -9.97
C LYS A 79 -3.28 3.65 -10.78
N ASN A 80 -2.49 4.50 -10.11
CA ASN A 80 -1.34 5.11 -10.77
C ASN A 80 -0.38 4.02 -11.26
N LEU A 81 0.34 4.31 -12.35
CA LEU A 81 1.22 3.34 -13.00
C LEU A 81 2.29 2.79 -12.03
N MET A 82 2.81 3.63 -11.13
CA MET A 82 3.83 3.20 -10.17
C MET A 82 3.31 2.16 -9.17
N ILE A 83 2.07 2.28 -8.69
CA ILE A 83 1.44 1.26 -7.84
C ILE A 83 1.28 -0.01 -8.69
N ASP A 84 0.69 0.11 -9.87
CA ASP A 84 0.35 -1.05 -10.73
C ASP A 84 1.60 -1.88 -11.08
N PHE A 85 2.71 -1.24 -11.45
CA PHE A 85 3.99 -1.92 -11.70
C PHE A 85 4.68 -2.46 -10.45
N SER A 86 4.34 -1.97 -9.26
CA SER A 86 4.97 -2.41 -8.00
C SER A 86 4.22 -3.55 -7.32
N VAL A 87 2.96 -3.80 -7.69
CA VAL A 87 2.13 -4.88 -7.17
C VAL A 87 2.41 -6.17 -7.93
N ASP A 88 2.62 -7.27 -7.20
CA ASP A 88 2.82 -8.58 -7.82
C ASP A 88 1.50 -9.35 -7.94
N VAL A 89 0.57 -9.14 -7.01
CA VAL A 89 -0.73 -9.83 -6.96
C VAL A 89 -1.83 -8.89 -6.47
N ILE A 90 -2.98 -8.94 -7.13
CA ILE A 90 -4.20 -8.25 -6.71
C ILE A 90 -5.22 -9.29 -6.26
N THR A 91 -5.79 -9.12 -5.06
CA THR A 91 -6.82 -9.98 -4.49
C THR A 91 -8.13 -9.21 -4.32
N LYS A 92 -9.27 -9.89 -4.46
CA LYS A 92 -10.60 -9.28 -4.47
C LYS A 92 -11.36 -9.44 -3.17
N SER A 93 -11.02 -10.46 -2.39
CA SER A 93 -11.60 -10.72 -1.08
C SER A 93 -10.51 -10.92 -0.02
N LYS A 94 -10.85 -10.68 1.25
CA LYS A 94 -9.95 -11.04 2.37
C LYS A 94 -9.59 -12.52 2.35
N GLN A 95 -10.55 -13.39 1.98
CA GLN A 95 -10.32 -14.82 1.90
C GLN A 95 -9.31 -15.15 0.81
N ASP A 96 -9.43 -14.52 -0.36
CA ASP A 96 -8.49 -14.71 -1.49
C ASP A 96 -7.07 -14.34 -1.08
N THR A 97 -6.90 -13.26 -0.29
CA THR A 97 -5.60 -12.87 0.26
C THR A 97 -5.01 -13.94 1.18
N LEU A 98 -5.84 -14.51 2.06
CA LEU A 98 -5.39 -15.57 2.98
C LEU A 98 -5.07 -16.85 2.22
N ASP A 99 -5.91 -17.26 1.28
CA ASP A 99 -5.73 -18.45 0.46
C ASP A 99 -4.45 -18.34 -0.38
N TYR A 100 -4.18 -17.16 -0.95
CA TYR A 100 -2.93 -16.88 -1.65
C TYR A 100 -1.72 -17.06 -0.73
N LEU A 101 -1.73 -16.44 0.45
CA LEU A 101 -0.62 -16.51 1.40
C LEU A 101 -0.36 -17.95 1.88
N ILE A 102 -1.41 -18.71 2.18
CA ILE A 102 -1.29 -20.12 2.60
C ILE A 102 -0.62 -20.94 1.50
N ARG A 103 -1.08 -20.80 0.25
CA ARG A 103 -0.52 -21.53 -0.88
C ARG A 103 0.97 -21.24 -1.09
N GLU A 104 1.38 -19.98 -1.00
CA GLU A 104 2.80 -19.63 -1.18
C GLU A 104 3.68 -20.21 -0.06
N LEU A 105 3.17 -20.25 1.17
CA LEU A 105 3.89 -20.83 2.31
C LEU A 105 4.02 -22.36 2.21
N GLU A 106 3.06 -23.04 1.57
CA GLU A 106 3.13 -24.48 1.33
C GLU A 106 4.14 -24.83 0.23
N VAL A 107 4.26 -24.01 -0.81
CA VAL A 107 5.23 -24.22 -1.92
C VAL A 107 6.68 -24.03 -1.48
N GLN A 108 6.92 -23.26 -0.41
CA GLN A 108 8.26 -22.99 0.13
C GLN A 108 8.75 -24.05 1.14
N ARG A 109 7.95 -25.07 1.47
CA ARG A 109 8.31 -26.19 2.36
C ARG A 109 8.78 -27.41 1.58
#